data_AF-A0AAE1T4T7-F1
#
_entry.id   AF-A0AAE1T4T7-F1
#
_cell.length_a   1.000
_cell.length_b   1.000
_cell.length_c   1.000
_cell.angle_alpha   90.00
_cell.angle_beta   90.00
_cell.angle_gamma   90.00
#
_symmetry.space_group_name_H-M   'P 1'
#
loop_
_entity.id
_entity.type
_entity.pdbx_description
1 polymer ?
#
loop_
_entity_poly.entity_id
_entity_poly.type
_entity_poly.pdbx_seq_one_letter_code
_entity_poly.pdbx_strand_id
1 'polypeptide(L)'
;MWRHLDNNGYLLDKFVERIDQEFLNFTFANPKFVSRGQIKCPCTKCGNRKFLSRKDVHLHIIRNGFIRGYDIWYAHGESLNKRNGASGSLNVSNEEGSCYRAMVMDALGPELIPNQTCEEQPPNPEAQKFFN
;
A
#
# COMPACT_ATOMS: atom_id res chain seq x y z
N MET A 1 -17.99 6.07 -4.22
CA MET A 1 -17.28 7.28 -4.68
C MET A 1 -17.82 8.53 -4.02
N TRP A 2 -16.96 9.23 -3.28
CA TRP A 2 -17.31 10.40 -2.48
C TRP A 2 -17.74 11.58 -3.33
N ARG A 3 -18.96 12.05 -3.07
CA ARG A 3 -19.50 13.26 -3.65
C ARG A 3 -18.80 14.46 -3.02
N HIS A 4 -17.94 15.13 -3.77
CA HIS A 4 -17.19 16.31 -3.29
C HIS A 4 -17.91 17.63 -3.57
N LEU A 5 -18.87 17.65 -4.51
CA LEU A 5 -19.72 18.80 -4.82
C LEU A 5 -21.19 18.51 -4.53
N ASP A 6 -21.93 19.51 -4.05
CA ASP A 6 -23.37 19.45 -3.84
C ASP A 6 -24.15 19.49 -5.19
N ASN A 7 -25.48 19.57 -5.11
CA ASN A 7 -26.33 19.64 -6.30
C ASN A 7 -26.16 20.95 -7.11
N ASN A 8 -25.58 21.99 -6.49
CA ASN A 8 -25.35 23.30 -7.08
C ASN A 8 -23.90 23.47 -7.58
N GLY A 9 -23.04 22.46 -7.38
CA GLY A 9 -21.63 22.49 -7.77
C GLY A 9 -20.70 23.11 -6.72
N TYR A 10 -21.16 23.39 -5.50
CA TYR A 10 -20.32 23.89 -4.41
C TYR A 10 -19.63 22.75 -3.68
N LEU A 11 -18.42 23.03 -3.19
CA LEU A 11 -17.66 22.11 -2.37
C LEU A 11 -18.43 21.77 -1.09
N LEU A 12 -18.55 20.48 -0.78
CA LEU A 12 -19.27 20.02 0.40
C LEU A 12 -18.38 20.13 1.64
N ASP A 13 -18.81 20.85 2.67
CA ASP A 13 -18.01 21.01 3.90
C ASP A 13 -17.64 19.67 4.54
N LYS A 14 -18.58 18.72 4.57
CA LYS A 14 -18.33 17.35 5.05
C LYS A 14 -17.23 16.63 4.28
N PHE A 15 -17.06 16.95 3.00
CA PHE A 15 -15.97 16.40 2.20
C PHE A 15 -14.61 16.98 2.65
N VAL A 16 -14.56 18.28 2.93
CA VAL A 16 -13.35 18.96 3.45
C VAL A 16 -12.98 18.44 4.83
N GLU A 17 -13.94 18.41 5.75
CA GLU A 17 -13.75 17.90 7.11
C GLU A 17 -13.18 16.49 7.10
N ARG A 18 -13.74 15.61 6.26
CA ARG A 18 -13.26 14.24 6.12
C ARG A 18 -11.83 14.16 5.59
N ILE A 19 -11.44 15.01 4.65
CA ILE A 19 -10.05 15.05 4.16
C ILE A 19 -9.11 15.43 5.30
N ASP A 20 -9.43 16.48 6.04
CA ASP A 20 -8.56 16.99 7.09
C ASP A 20 -8.50 16.07 8.30
N GLN A 21 -9.67 15.63 8.78
CA GLN A 21 -9.82 14.88 10.03
C GLN A 21 -9.55 13.39 9.87
N GLU A 22 -9.97 12.79 8.75
CA GLU A 22 -9.81 11.36 8.54
C GLU A 22 -8.56 11.08 7.70
N PHE A 23 -8.53 11.54 6.43
CA PHE A 23 -7.48 11.11 5.49
C PHE A 23 -6.09 11.67 5.84
N LEU A 24 -5.94 12.99 5.94
CA LEU A 24 -4.64 13.62 6.16
C LEU A 24 -4.09 13.30 7.55
N ASN A 25 -4.93 13.27 8.58
CA ASN A 25 -4.49 12.86 9.91
C ASN A 25 -4.02 11.40 9.93
N PHE A 26 -4.81 10.47 9.37
CA PHE A 26 -4.44 9.05 9.33
C PHE A 26 -3.12 8.82 8.57
N THR A 27 -2.98 9.42 7.40
CA THR A 27 -1.81 9.22 6.53
C THR A 27 -0.53 9.82 7.13
N PHE A 28 -0.60 11.04 7.66
CA PHE A 28 0.56 11.69 8.27
C PHE A 28 0.91 11.18 9.67
N ALA A 29 -0.04 10.59 10.40
CA ALA A 29 0.22 9.91 11.66
C ALA A 29 0.94 8.57 11.48
N ASN A 30 1.03 8.05 10.25
CA ASN A 30 1.68 6.78 9.96
C ASN A 30 2.99 6.98 9.17
N PRO A 31 4.16 6.93 9.83
CA PRO A 31 5.44 7.20 9.19
C PRO A 31 5.76 6.30 8.00
N LYS A 32 5.16 5.10 7.91
CA LYS A 32 5.36 4.17 6.79
C LYS A 32 4.93 4.75 5.44
N PHE A 33 3.98 5.69 5.45
CA PHE A 33 3.42 6.30 4.24
C PHE A 33 3.93 7.72 3.99
N VAL A 34 4.73 8.26 4.91
CA VAL A 34 5.29 9.61 4.83
C VAL A 34 6.77 9.51 4.44
N SER A 35 7.12 10.09 3.31
CA SER A 35 8.52 10.22 2.87
C SER A 35 8.89 11.69 2.82
N ARG A 36 9.89 12.11 3.60
CA ARG A 36 10.38 13.50 3.66
C ARG A 36 9.26 14.53 3.91
N GLY A 37 8.29 14.19 4.77
CA GLY A 37 7.15 15.05 5.07
C GLY A 37 6.09 15.12 3.94
N GLN A 38 6.13 14.20 2.99
CA GLN A 38 5.23 14.13 1.85
C GLN A 38 4.55 12.76 1.76
N ILE A 39 3.36 12.72 1.16
CA ILE A 39 2.62 11.48 0.89
C ILE A 39 2.24 11.40 -0.59
N LYS A 40 1.90 10.20 -1.06
CA LYS A 40 1.35 10.00 -2.41
C LYS A 40 0.01 10.74 -2.55
N CYS A 41 -0.13 11.59 -3.54
CA CYS A 41 -1.35 12.35 -3.75
C CYS A 41 -2.42 11.49 -4.46
N PRO A 42 -3.57 11.22 -3.83
CA PRO A 42 -4.64 10.40 -4.40
C PRO A 42 -5.61 11.19 -5.27
N CYS A 43 -5.29 12.43 -5.65
CA CYS A 43 -6.17 13.19 -6.53
C CYS A 43 -6.18 12.61 -7.94
N THR A 44 -7.27 12.84 -8.68
CA THR A 44 -7.45 12.35 -10.05
C THR A 44 -6.28 12.69 -10.99
N LYS A 45 -5.65 13.86 -10.84
CA LYS A 45 -4.49 14.27 -11.64
C LYS A 45 -3.19 13.55 -11.25
N CYS A 46 -3.00 13.25 -9.97
CA CYS A 46 -1.74 12.66 -9.49
C CYS A 46 -1.76 11.13 -9.54
N GLY A 47 -2.90 10.50 -9.27
CA GLY A 47 -3.05 9.05 -9.42
C GLY A 47 -2.22 8.23 -8.41
N ASN A 48 -1.98 8.73 -7.19
CA ASN A 48 -1.07 8.12 -6.20
C ASN A 48 0.40 8.02 -6.65
N ARG A 49 0.84 8.82 -7.63
CA ARG A 49 2.22 8.78 -8.16
C ARG A 49 3.12 9.90 -7.64
N LYS A 50 2.56 11.08 -7.38
CA LYS A 50 3.33 12.25 -6.93
C LYS A 50 3.37 12.32 -5.41
N PHE A 51 4.56 12.51 -4.83
CA PHE A 51 4.73 12.83 -3.42
C PHE A 51 4.58 14.34 -3.23
N LEU A 52 3.65 14.75 -2.37
CA LEU A 52 3.32 16.14 -2.13
C LEU A 52 3.18 16.41 -0.64
N SER A 53 3.39 17.67 -0.22
CA SER A 53 3.22 18.08 1.17
C SER A 53 1.76 17.95 1.61
N ARG A 54 1.51 17.95 2.93
CA ARG A 54 0.14 17.92 3.48
C ARG A 54 -0.76 18.99 2.87
N LYS A 55 -0.27 20.22 2.76
CA LYS A 55 -0.99 21.38 2.20
C LYS A 55 -1.29 21.18 0.71
N ASP A 56 -0.33 20.69 -0.05
CA ASP A 56 -0.48 20.48 -1.49
C ASP A 56 -1.45 19.32 -1.79
N VAL A 57 -1.39 18.24 -1.01
CA VAL A 57 -2.33 17.12 -1.13
C VAL A 57 -3.75 17.57 -0.83
N HIS A 58 -3.96 18.34 0.24
CA HIS A 58 -5.25 18.94 0.57
C HIS A 58 -5.81 19.74 -0.61
N LEU A 59 -5.05 20.73 -1.08
CA LEU A 59 -5.44 21.59 -2.20
C LEU A 59 -5.75 20.78 -3.47
N HIS A 60 -4.94 19.76 -3.77
CA HIS A 60 -5.14 18.91 -4.93
C HIS A 60 -6.42 18.09 -4.84
N ILE A 61 -6.77 17.57 -3.67
CA ILE A 61 -8.00 16.79 -3.47
C ILE A 61 -9.22 17.71 -3.52
N ILE A 62 -9.17 18.90 -2.90
CA ILE A 62 -10.25 19.88 -2.97
C ILE A 62 -10.56 20.27 -4.42
N ARG A 63 -9.51 20.52 -5.22
CA ARG A 63 -9.67 20.98 -6.62
C ARG A 63 -10.06 19.89 -7.60
N ASN A 64 -9.60 18.65 -7.41
CA ASN A 64 -9.70 17.61 -8.44
C ASN A 64 -10.45 16.35 -7.96
N GLY A 65 -10.81 16.28 -6.69
CA GLY A 65 -11.36 15.08 -6.06
C GLY A 65 -10.37 13.91 -5.98
N PHE A 66 -10.80 12.83 -5.31
CA PHE A 66 -10.09 11.56 -5.28
C PHE A 66 -10.21 10.79 -6.60
N ILE A 67 -9.25 9.91 -6.86
CA ILE A 67 -9.36 8.90 -7.93
C ILE A 67 -10.66 8.09 -7.76
N ARG A 68 -11.27 7.71 -8.88
CA ARG A 68 -12.50 6.92 -8.90
C ARG A 68 -12.31 5.55 -8.25
N GLY A 69 -13.21 5.19 -7.33
CA GLY A 69 -13.14 3.96 -6.56
C GLY A 69 -12.12 3.97 -5.43
N TYR A 70 -11.48 5.10 -5.14
CA TYR A 70 -10.54 5.24 -4.02
C TYR A 70 -11.28 5.42 -2.68
N ASP A 71 -12.21 4.50 -2.41
CA ASP A 71 -13.04 4.47 -1.20
C ASP A 71 -12.32 3.80 -0.02
N ILE A 72 -11.20 3.11 -0.29
CA ILE A 72 -10.28 2.51 0.68
C ILE A 72 -8.89 3.03 0.38
N TRP A 73 -8.19 3.57 1.38
CA TRP A 73 -6.84 4.12 1.24
C TRP A 73 -5.77 3.02 1.22
N TYR A 74 -5.89 2.07 0.30
CA TYR A 74 -4.97 0.92 0.19
C TYR A 74 -3.51 1.36 0.01
N ALA A 75 -3.27 2.47 -0.70
CA ALA A 75 -1.92 3.01 -0.89
C ALA A 75 -1.36 3.71 0.37
N HIS A 76 -2.20 3.89 1.39
CA HIS A 76 -1.88 4.55 2.65
C HIS A 76 -2.21 3.67 3.87
N GLY A 77 -2.46 2.36 3.68
CA GLY A 77 -2.57 1.40 4.77
C GLY A 77 -3.96 1.22 5.38
N GLU A 78 -5.02 1.75 4.76
CA GLU A 78 -6.38 1.36 5.14
C GLU A 78 -6.68 -0.05 4.60
N SER A 79 -6.92 -0.99 5.51
CA SER A 79 -7.26 -2.38 5.20
C SER A 79 -8.75 -2.63 5.30
N LEU A 80 -9.31 -3.45 4.41
CA LEU A 80 -10.73 -3.82 4.40
C LEU A 80 -11.21 -4.44 5.74
N ASN A 81 -10.33 -5.19 6.42
CA ASN A 81 -10.61 -5.85 7.69
C ASN A 81 -10.96 -4.91 8.86
N LYS A 82 -10.60 -3.62 8.78
CA LYS A 82 -10.93 -2.67 9.85
C LYS A 82 -12.39 -2.20 9.86
N ARG A 83 -13.15 -2.48 8.79
CA ARG A 83 -14.55 -2.01 8.67
C ARG A 83 -15.58 -2.94 9.30
N ASN A 84 -15.21 -4.18 9.59
CA ASN A 84 -16.09 -5.16 10.21
C ASN A 84 -15.55 -5.49 11.60
N GLY A 85 -16.27 -5.08 12.65
CA GLY A 85 -16.03 -5.50 14.02
C GLY A 85 -16.37 -6.97 14.24
N ALA A 86 -15.68 -7.87 13.56
CA ALA A 86 -15.66 -9.29 13.84
C ALA A 86 -14.21 -9.74 13.96
N SER A 87 -13.90 -10.23 15.16
CA SER A 87 -12.65 -10.78 15.66
C SER A 87 -11.76 -11.44 14.60
N GLY A 88 -10.50 -11.00 14.54
CA GLY A 88 -9.46 -11.57 13.68
C GLY A 88 -8.16 -10.78 13.79
N SER A 89 -7.74 -10.47 15.02
CA SER A 89 -6.45 -9.84 15.28
C SER A 89 -5.33 -10.86 15.09
N LEU A 90 -4.88 -11.05 13.84
CA LEU A 90 -3.51 -11.48 13.62
C LEU A 90 -2.64 -10.23 13.70
N ASN A 91 -1.91 -10.13 14.81
CA ASN A 91 -0.85 -9.16 14.99
C ASN A 91 0.21 -9.40 13.91
N VAL A 92 0.13 -8.69 12.78
CA VAL A 92 1.25 -8.63 11.83
C VAL A 92 2.22 -7.59 12.36
N SER A 93 3.00 -8.03 13.34
CA SER A 93 4.36 -7.57 13.50
C SER A 93 5.12 -7.88 12.21
N ASN A 94 6.07 -7.02 11.93
CA ASN A 94 6.87 -6.92 10.72
C ASN A 94 7.58 -8.23 10.34
N GLU A 95 6.94 -9.05 9.50
CA GLU A 95 7.62 -9.99 8.61
C GLU A 95 6.77 -10.29 7.37
N GLU A 96 7.41 -10.07 6.24
CA GLU A 96 6.89 -10.24 4.89
C GLU A 96 6.46 -11.70 4.66
N GLY A 97 5.16 -11.94 4.78
CA GLY A 97 4.53 -13.21 4.44
C GLY A 97 3.29 -12.94 3.62
N SER A 98 3.47 -12.42 2.40
CA SER A 98 2.39 -12.35 1.43
C SER A 98 1.66 -13.69 1.32
N CYS A 99 0.37 -13.69 1.00
CA CYS A 99 -0.42 -14.90 0.81
C CYS A 99 0.19 -15.87 -0.23
N TYR A 100 1.06 -15.36 -1.13
CA TYR A 100 1.88 -16.21 -1.99
C TYR A 100 2.78 -17.16 -1.18
N ARG A 101 3.36 -16.70 -0.07
CA ARG A 101 4.29 -17.48 0.75
C ARG A 101 3.55 -18.61 1.46
N ALA A 102 2.34 -18.35 1.95
CA ALA A 102 1.52 -19.40 2.56
C ALA A 102 1.15 -20.49 1.54
N MET A 103 0.73 -20.11 0.33
CA MET A 103 0.43 -21.09 -0.74
C MET A 103 1.68 -21.85 -1.23
N VAL A 104 2.85 -21.19 -1.27
CA VAL A 104 4.12 -21.84 -1.64
C VAL A 104 4.62 -22.79 -0.55
N MET A 105 4.46 -22.44 0.72
CA MET A 105 4.87 -23.32 1.83
C MET A 105 3.95 -24.54 1.98
N ASP A 106 2.67 -24.43 1.65
CA ASP A 106 1.73 -25.56 1.65
C ASP A 106 2.05 -26.58 0.56
N ALA A 107 2.53 -26.11 -0.60
CA ALA A 107 2.97 -26.97 -1.70
C ALA A 107 4.30 -27.71 -1.41
N LEU A 108 5.12 -27.22 -0.47
CA LEU A 108 6.46 -27.75 -0.21
C LEU A 108 6.48 -28.92 0.79
N GLY A 109 5.38 -29.22 1.48
CA GLY A 109 5.26 -30.38 2.38
C GLY A 109 6.27 -30.38 3.56
N PRO A 110 6.14 -31.30 4.53
CA PRO A 110 6.87 -31.24 5.80
C PRO A 110 8.38 -31.61 5.76
N GLU A 111 9.03 -31.68 4.60
CA GLU A 111 10.34 -32.36 4.46
C GLU A 111 11.56 -31.43 4.47
N LEU A 112 11.50 -30.21 5.02
CA LEU A 112 12.69 -29.34 5.10
C LEU A 112 12.83 -28.62 6.44
N ILE A 113 13.43 -29.33 7.41
CA ILE A 113 14.15 -28.75 8.56
C ILE A 113 15.66 -28.71 8.21
N PRO A 114 16.41 -27.70 8.66
CA PRO A 114 17.48 -27.06 7.90
C PRO A 114 18.89 -27.52 8.30
N ASN A 115 19.68 -27.94 7.33
CA ASN A 115 21.13 -27.82 7.38
C ASN A 115 21.67 -27.35 6.01
N GLN A 116 22.18 -26.12 6.00
CA GLN A 116 22.86 -25.54 4.86
C GLN A 116 24.10 -26.37 4.51
N THR A 117 24.10 -26.97 3.32
CA THR A 117 25.27 -26.94 2.46
C THR A 117 24.76 -26.88 1.03
N CYS A 118 24.91 -25.70 0.43
CA CYS A 118 24.67 -25.52 -0.99
C CYS A 118 25.78 -26.29 -1.71
N GLU A 119 25.51 -27.49 -2.21
CA GLU A 119 26.44 -28.16 -3.12
C GLU A 119 26.45 -27.35 -4.42
N GLU A 120 27.45 -26.49 -4.61
CA GLU A 120 27.72 -25.84 -5.90
C GLU A 120 27.97 -26.94 -6.94
N GLN A 121 27.01 -27.19 -7.82
CA GLN A 121 27.25 -28.08 -8.93
C GLN A 121 28.30 -27.43 -9.85
N PRO A 122 29.39 -28.14 -10.18
CA PRO A 122 30.39 -27.61 -11.09
C PRO A 122 29.76 -27.31 -12.45
N PRO A 123 30.27 -26.29 -13.17
CA PRO A 123 29.76 -25.93 -14.49
C PRO A 123 29.74 -27.15 -15.40
N ASN A 124 28.65 -27.31 -16.15
CA ASN A 124 28.52 -28.41 -17.09
C ASN A 124 29.67 -28.38 -18.13
N PRO A 125 29.99 -29.53 -18.76
CA PRO A 125 31.13 -29.63 -19.68
C PRO A 125 31.03 -28.68 -20.89
N GLU A 126 29.83 -28.24 -21.25
CA GLU A 126 29.63 -27.22 -22.30
C GLU A 126 30.06 -25.83 -21.84
N ALA A 127 29.75 -25.44 -20.61
CA ALA A 127 30.10 -24.15 -20.05
C ALA A 127 31.63 -23.99 -19.87
N GLN A 128 32.36 -25.09 -19.63
CA GLN A 128 33.82 -25.06 -19.54
C GLN A 128 34.50 -24.62 -20.85
N LYS A 129 33.83 -24.73 -22.01
CA LYS A 129 34.40 -24.29 -23.30
C LYS A 129 34.44 -22.77 -23.48
N PHE A 130 33.74 -22.02 -22.63
CA PHE A 130 33.66 -20.55 -22.74
C PHE A 130 34.75 -19.81 -21.94
N PHE A 131 35.58 -20.54 -21.18
CA PHE A 131 36.59 -19.94 -20.29
C PHE A 131 38.02 -19.98 -20.83
N ASN A 132 38.23 -20.33 -22.11
CA ASN A 132 39.54 -20.30 -22.80
C ASN A 132 39.57 -19.25 -23.91
#